data_AF-A0A2V9M3X6-F1
#
_entry.id   AF-A0A2V9M3X6-F1
#
_cell.length_a   1.000
_cell.length_b   1.000
_cell.length_c   1.000
_cell.angle_alpha   90.00
_cell.angle_beta   90.00
_cell.angle_gamma   90.00
#
_symmetry.space_group_name_H-M   'P 1'
#
loop_
_entity.id
_entity.type
_entity.pdbx_description
1 polymer ?
#
loop_
_entity_poly.entity_id
_entity_poly.type
_entity_poly.pdbx_seq_one_letter_code
_entity_poly.pdbx_strand_id
1 'polypeptide(L)'
;MMKQYHEIKRRFPGKMVFFRLGDFYEMFYEDAVVASRELEITLTARNKDKAGAPVPMCGVPYHSVDGYIARLLRKGYRIAICEQVEDPKTARKLVHREVTRILTPGTVVEEVLLEPKDHNYLGSLILTGEGSGLAFIDLSTGD
;
A
#
# COMPACT_ATOMS: atom_id res chain seq x y z
N MET A 1 2.18 9.98 -15.57
CA MET A 1 2.17 9.65 -14.14
C MET A 1 0.75 9.34 -13.64
N MET A 2 -0.17 10.31 -13.55
CA MET A 2 -1.55 10.03 -13.06
C MET A 2 -2.30 8.92 -13.83
N LYS A 3 -2.05 8.78 -15.14
CA LYS A 3 -2.57 7.65 -15.92
C LYS A 3 -2.09 6.28 -15.40
N GLN A 4 -0.79 6.16 -15.07
CA GLN A 4 -0.21 4.95 -14.47
C GLN A 4 -0.79 4.70 -13.07
N TYR A 5 -0.91 5.74 -12.24
CA TYR A 5 -1.54 5.61 -10.91
C TYR A 5 -2.96 5.03 -11.02
N HIS A 6 -3.80 5.60 -11.89
CA HIS A 6 -5.17 5.11 -12.09
C HIS A 6 -5.23 3.68 -12.63
N GLU A 7 -4.28 3.31 -13.50
CA GLU A 7 -4.18 1.94 -14.00
C GLU A 7 -3.84 0.95 -12.89
N ILE A 8 -2.87 1.29 -12.04
CA ILE A 8 -2.50 0.48 -10.88
C ILE A 8 -3.66 0.40 -9.89
N LYS A 9 -4.32 1.52 -9.60
CA LYS A 9 -5.47 1.55 -8.69
C LYS A 9 -6.62 0.66 -9.16
N ARG A 10 -6.87 0.60 -10.48
CA ARG A 10 -7.87 -0.33 -11.06
C ARG A 10 -7.47 -1.81 -10.94
N ARG A 11 -6.18 -2.12 -11.07
CA ARG A 11 -5.66 -3.49 -10.91
C ARG A 11 -5.70 -3.98 -9.46
N PHE A 12 -5.64 -3.05 -8.50
CA PHE A 12 -5.59 -3.36 -7.07
C PHE A 12 -6.75 -2.68 -6.31
N PRO A 13 -8.01 -3.06 -6.60
CA PRO A 13 -9.16 -2.47 -5.93
C PRO A 13 -9.15 -2.76 -4.42
N GLY A 14 -9.62 -1.79 -3.64
CA GLY A 14 -9.67 -1.87 -2.17
C GLY A 14 -8.30 -1.83 -1.47
N LYS A 15 -7.22 -1.54 -2.19
CA LYS A 15 -5.88 -1.37 -1.60
C LYS A 15 -5.43 0.07 -1.73
N MET A 16 -4.83 0.61 -0.67
CA MET A 16 -4.18 1.91 -0.68
C MET A 16 -2.87 1.80 -1.48
N VAL A 17 -2.69 2.64 -2.50
CA VAL A 17 -1.50 2.55 -3.36
C VAL A 17 -0.44 3.54 -2.89
N PHE A 18 0.66 3.01 -2.35
CA PHE A 18 1.86 3.78 -2.05
C PHE A 18 2.67 3.88 -3.34
N PHE A 19 2.59 5.02 -4.01
CA PHE A 19 3.15 5.22 -5.34
C PHE A 19 4.53 5.89 -5.24
N ARG A 20 5.59 5.17 -5.59
CA ARG A 20 6.97 5.67 -5.53
C ARG A 20 7.20 6.83 -6.48
N LEU A 21 7.63 7.95 -5.91
CA LEU A 21 8.01 9.15 -6.65
C LEU A 21 9.27 9.77 -6.04
N GLY A 22 10.44 9.47 -6.61
CA GLY A 22 11.70 9.92 -6.05
C GLY A 22 11.87 9.33 -4.65
N ASP A 23 12.15 10.18 -3.66
CA ASP A 23 12.37 9.75 -2.26
C ASP A 23 11.10 9.63 -1.42
N PHE A 24 9.92 9.76 -2.01
CA PHE A 24 8.64 9.63 -1.31
C PHE A 24 7.77 8.49 -1.84
N TYR A 25 6.93 7.95 -0.97
CA TYR A 25 5.71 7.28 -1.37
C TYR A 25 4.57 8.27 -1.30
N GLU A 26 3.91 8.50 -2.43
CA GLU A 26 2.77 9.41 -2.53
C GLU A 26 1.47 8.60 -2.69
N MET A 27 0.43 9.01 -1.98
CA MET A 27 -0.94 8.59 -2.20
C MET A 27 -1.72 9.74 -2.83
N PHE A 28 -2.77 9.42 -3.59
CA PHE A 28 -3.61 10.41 -4.28
C PHE A 28 -5.10 10.16 -4.05
N TYR A 29 -5.92 11.19 -4.26
CA TYR A 29 -7.38 11.12 -4.18
C TYR A 29 -7.85 10.59 -2.82
N GLU A 30 -8.73 9.59 -2.78
CA GLU A 30 -9.26 8.99 -1.56
C GLU A 30 -8.15 8.36 -0.71
N ASP A 31 -7.16 7.70 -1.32
CA ASP A 31 -6.03 7.13 -0.58
C ASP A 31 -5.28 8.22 0.19
N ALA A 32 -5.13 9.41 -0.40
CA ALA A 32 -4.48 10.53 0.26
C ALA A 32 -5.28 11.06 1.46
N VAL A 33 -6.60 11.21 1.27
CA VAL A 33 -7.49 11.71 2.33
C VAL A 33 -7.52 10.75 3.51
N VAL A 34 -7.67 9.44 3.23
CA VAL A 34 -7.67 8.41 4.27
C VAL A 34 -6.31 8.34 4.95
N ALA A 35 -5.23 8.22 4.20
CA ALA A 35 -3.88 8.11 4.78
C ALA A 35 -3.51 9.34 5.60
N SER A 36 -3.83 10.55 5.13
CA SER A 36 -3.58 11.78 5.86
C SER A 36 -4.23 11.76 7.24
N ARG A 37 -5.51 11.36 7.30
CA ARG A 37 -6.25 11.25 8.56
C ARG A 37 -5.67 10.16 9.46
N GLU A 38 -5.43 8.96 8.94
CA GLU A 38 -5.03 7.81 9.76
C GLU A 38 -3.58 7.89 10.25
N LEU A 39 -2.70 8.52 9.47
CA LEU A 39 -1.29 8.68 9.77
C LEU A 39 -0.97 10.03 10.43
N GLU A 40 -1.94 10.95 10.46
CA GLU A 40 -1.78 12.34 10.93
C GLU A 40 -0.67 13.08 10.15
N ILE A 41 -0.64 12.87 8.84
CA ILE A 41 0.30 13.54 7.93
C ILE A 41 -0.43 14.61 7.12
N THR A 42 0.29 15.63 6.68
CA THR A 42 -0.28 16.76 5.94
C THR A 42 -0.94 16.31 4.63
N LEU A 43 -2.23 16.62 4.47
CA LEU A 43 -2.91 16.55 3.17
C LEU A 43 -2.57 17.81 2.37
N THR A 44 -1.99 17.64 1.20
CA THR A 44 -1.71 18.71 0.24
C THR A 44 -2.49 18.45 -1.05
N ALA A 45 -2.25 19.29 -2.05
CA ALA A 45 -2.85 19.13 -3.35
C ALA A 45 -1.82 19.31 -4.46
N ARG A 46 -1.90 18.44 -5.47
CA ARG A 46 -1.17 18.60 -6.72
C ARG A 46 -2.04 19.35 -7.72
N ASN A 47 -1.61 20.55 -8.10
CA ASN A 47 -2.23 21.27 -9.20
C ASN A 47 -1.83 20.64 -10.53
N LYS A 48 -2.80 20.49 -11.44
CA LYS A 48 -2.49 20.27 -12.85
C LYS A 48 -2.29 21.63 -13.51
N ASP A 49 -1.21 21.78 -14.26
CA ASP A 49 -1.07 22.89 -15.18
C ASP A 49 -2.16 22.77 -16.25
N LYS A 50 -3.08 23.75 -16.26
CA LYS A 50 -4.25 23.93 -17.14
C LYS A 50 -5.55 23.20 -16.71
N ALA A 51 -6.45 23.99 -16.10
CA ALA A 51 -7.91 23.83 -16.00
C ALA A 51 -8.50 22.64 -15.21
N GLY A 52 -7.73 21.93 -14.38
CA GLY A 52 -8.23 20.82 -13.56
C GLY A 52 -8.42 21.17 -12.09
N ALA A 53 -9.37 20.50 -11.41
CA ALA A 53 -9.46 20.51 -9.96
C ALA A 53 -8.16 19.98 -9.32
N PRO A 54 -7.72 20.54 -8.18
CA PRO A 54 -6.57 20.04 -7.44
C PRO A 54 -6.74 18.57 -7.08
N VAL A 55 -5.67 17.78 -7.23
CA VAL A 55 -5.66 16.36 -6.84
C VAL A 55 -5.17 16.26 -5.40
N PRO A 56 -5.98 15.79 -4.44
CA PRO A 56 -5.53 15.55 -3.07
C PRO A 56 -4.33 14.60 -3.08
N MET A 57 -3.29 14.93 -2.32
CA MET A 57 -2.10 14.10 -2.17
C MET A 57 -1.56 14.18 -0.75
N CYS A 58 -0.93 13.11 -0.30
CA CYS A 58 -0.04 13.13 0.84
C CYS A 58 1.07 12.12 0.60
N GLY A 59 2.13 12.17 1.39
CA GLY A 59 3.24 11.26 1.19
C GLY A 59 4.11 11.10 2.42
N VAL A 60 4.86 10.00 2.41
CA VAL A 60 5.79 9.64 3.48
C VAL A 60 7.18 9.38 2.88
N PRO A 61 8.27 9.66 3.62
CA PRO A 61 9.61 9.37 3.13
C PRO A 61 9.81 7.86 2.95
N TYR A 62 10.51 7.48 1.87
CA TYR A 62 10.86 6.09 1.56
C TYR A 62 11.47 5.34 2.73
N HIS A 63 12.51 5.95 3.31
CA HIS A 63 13.42 5.29 4.23
C HIS A 63 12.78 5.06 5.60
N SER A 64 11.63 5.69 5.86
CA SER A 64 10.86 5.54 7.09
C SER A 64 9.44 5.04 6.85
N VAL A 65 9.16 4.48 5.67
CA VAL A 65 7.81 4.06 5.26
C VAL A 65 7.23 2.95 6.16
N ASP A 66 8.08 2.05 6.66
CA ASP A 66 7.63 0.84 7.36
C ASP A 66 6.79 1.16 8.60
N GLY A 67 7.17 2.16 9.38
CA GLY A 67 6.39 2.59 10.54
C GLY A 67 4.98 3.11 10.17
N TYR A 68 4.85 3.79 9.04
CA TYR A 68 3.54 4.24 8.54
C TYR A 68 2.70 3.06 8.03
N ILE A 69 3.33 2.12 7.32
CA ILE A 69 2.67 0.90 6.85
C ILE A 69 2.16 0.09 8.04
N ALA A 70 2.97 -0.15 9.07
CA ALA A 70 2.57 -0.88 10.27
C ALA A 70 1.32 -0.28 10.93
N ARG A 71 1.28 1.07 11.07
CA ARG A 71 0.11 1.77 11.62
C ARG A 71 -1.16 1.54 10.80
N LEU A 72 -1.06 1.56 9.46
CA LEU A 72 -2.19 1.32 8.57
C LEU A 72 -2.63 -0.15 8.59
N LEU A 73 -1.69 -1.10 8.60
CA LEU A 73 -1.98 -2.53 8.67
C LEU A 73 -2.74 -2.89 9.95
N ARG A 74 -2.31 -2.35 11.12
CA ARG A 74 -3.03 -2.53 12.40
C ARG A 74 -4.47 -1.98 12.37
N LYS A 75 -4.73 -0.98 11.53
CA LYS A 75 -6.07 -0.43 11.29
C LYS A 75 -6.88 -1.22 10.24
N GLY A 76 -6.34 -2.32 9.72
CA GLY A 76 -7.01 -3.20 8.76
C GLY A 76 -6.86 -2.79 7.29
N TYR A 77 -6.06 -1.75 6.99
CA TYR A 77 -5.86 -1.32 5.60
C TYR A 77 -4.96 -2.31 4.85
N ARG A 78 -5.27 -2.51 3.56
CA ARG A 78 -4.46 -3.29 2.63
C ARG A 78 -3.67 -2.33 1.76
N ILE A 79 -2.38 -2.59 1.56
CA ILE A 79 -1.46 -1.66 0.91
C ILE A 79 -0.84 -2.32 -0.31
N ALA A 80 -0.74 -1.57 -1.41
CA ALA A 80 0.03 -1.95 -2.60
C ALA A 80 1.24 -1.01 -2.72
N ILE A 81 2.44 -1.58 -2.64
CA ILE A 81 3.70 -0.85 -2.80
C ILE A 81 4.04 -0.84 -4.29
N CYS A 82 4.01 0.34 -4.89
CA CYS A 82 4.34 0.53 -6.29
C CYS A 82 5.70 1.20 -6.42
N GLU A 83 6.68 0.49 -6.96
CA GLU A 83 8.08 0.92 -7.09
C GLU A 83 8.41 1.45 -8.48
N GLN A 84 9.52 2.18 -8.58
CA GLN A 84 10.16 2.54 -9.84
C GLN A 84 11.11 1.41 -10.24
N VAL A 85 10.75 0.66 -11.28
CA VAL A 85 11.52 -0.53 -11.72
C VAL A 85 12.60 -0.20 -12.76
N GLU A 86 12.58 1.02 -13.30
CA GLU A 86 13.59 1.56 -14.19
C GLU A 86 14.37 2.68 -13.51
N ASP A 87 15.68 2.79 -13.82
CA ASP A 87 16.50 3.91 -13.36
C ASP A 87 16.00 5.23 -14.00
N PRO A 88 15.60 6.24 -13.19
CA PRO A 88 15.19 7.54 -13.70
C PRO A 88 16.22 8.21 -14.61
N LYS A 89 17.51 7.91 -14.43
CA LYS A 89 18.61 8.51 -15.22
C LYS A 89 18.72 7.91 -16.61
N THR A 90 18.26 6.67 -16.81
CA THR A 90 18.31 5.98 -18.11
C THR A 90 16.95 6.01 -18.84
N ALA A 91 15.88 6.35 -18.13
CA ALA A 91 14.54 6.48 -18.67
C ALA A 91 14.43 7.66 -19.65
N ARG A 92 14.19 7.37 -20.94
CA ARG A 92 13.95 8.39 -21.98
C ARG A 92 12.55 9.03 -21.91
N LYS A 93 11.64 8.46 -21.10
CA LYS A 93 10.21 8.82 -20.97
C LYS A 93 9.77 8.73 -19.51
N LEU A 94 8.46 8.62 -19.27
CA LEU A 94 7.88 8.37 -17.94
C LEU A 94 8.41 7.05 -17.37
N VAL A 95 9.12 7.12 -16.23
CA VAL A 95 9.67 5.95 -15.52
C VAL A 95 8.62 4.86 -15.33
N HIS A 96 8.96 3.63 -15.73
CA HIS A 96 8.10 2.46 -15.53
C HIS A 96 7.93 2.13 -14.04
N ARG A 97 6.73 1.68 -13.69
CA ARG A 97 6.33 1.43 -12.31
C ARG A 97 5.48 0.19 -12.20
N GLU A 98 5.75 -0.61 -11.18
CA GLU A 98 5.03 -1.85 -10.92
C GLU A 98 4.77 -2.04 -9.43
N VAL A 99 3.69 -2.74 -9.12
CA VAL A 99 3.42 -3.17 -7.75
C VAL A 99 4.31 -4.36 -7.45
N THR A 100 5.28 -4.16 -6.56
CA THR A 100 6.26 -5.18 -6.17
C THR A 100 5.79 -5.97 -4.97
N ARG A 101 4.98 -5.35 -4.10
CA ARG A 101 4.49 -5.98 -2.86
C ARG A 101 3.04 -5.59 -2.58
N ILE A 102 2.30 -6.56 -2.05
CA ILE A 102 0.96 -6.36 -1.49
C ILE A 102 1.04 -6.74 -0.02
N LEU A 103 0.71 -5.80 0.85
CA LEU A 103 0.73 -5.98 2.29
C LEU A 103 -0.71 -6.00 2.80
N THR A 104 -1.06 -7.07 3.50
CA THR A 104 -2.35 -7.21 4.18
C THR A 104 -2.10 -7.65 5.61
N PRO A 105 -3.00 -7.37 6.56
CA PRO A 105 -2.75 -7.63 7.98
C PRO A 105 -2.21 -9.03 8.28
N GLY A 106 -2.79 -10.07 7.66
CA GLY A 106 -2.36 -11.47 7.87
C GLY A 106 -1.29 -12.01 6.91
N THR A 107 -0.69 -11.18 6.04
CA THR A 107 0.33 -11.65 5.06
C THR A 107 1.68 -10.97 5.19
N VAL A 108 1.88 -10.28 6.30
CA VAL A 108 3.11 -9.53 6.58
C VAL A 108 4.12 -10.47 7.22
N VAL A 109 5.38 -10.39 6.80
CA VAL A 109 6.47 -11.26 7.26
C VAL A 109 7.66 -10.46 7.80
N GLU A 110 7.68 -9.15 7.55
CA GLU A 110 8.75 -8.27 7.99
C GLU A 110 8.64 -7.99 9.48
N GLU A 111 9.70 -8.26 10.23
CA GLU A 111 9.73 -8.12 11.69
C GLU A 111 9.32 -6.71 12.18
N VAL A 112 9.72 -5.67 11.45
CA VAL A 112 9.37 -4.26 11.76
C VAL A 112 7.86 -3.97 11.66
N LEU A 113 7.11 -4.83 10.97
CA LEU A 113 5.67 -4.71 10.76
C LEU A 113 4.86 -5.69 11.64
N LEU A 114 5.52 -6.60 12.35
CA LEU A 114 4.91 -7.59 13.24
C LEU A 114 5.04 -7.17 14.70
N GLU A 115 4.11 -7.64 15.54
CA GLU A 115 4.22 -7.47 16.99
C GLU A 115 5.10 -8.62 17.55
N PRO A 116 6.27 -8.34 18.16
CA PRO A 116 7.30 -9.37 18.42
C PRO A 116 6.93 -10.54 19.33
N LYS A 117 5.76 -10.50 19.99
CA LYS A 117 5.32 -11.51 20.96
C LYS A 117 4.00 -12.17 20.58
N ASP A 118 3.41 -11.78 19.46
CA ASP A 118 2.11 -12.26 19.02
C ASP A 118 2.23 -13.00 17.68
N HIS A 119 1.41 -14.02 17.50
CA HIS A 119 1.27 -14.70 16.21
C HIS A 119 0.44 -13.87 15.24
N ASN A 120 0.77 -13.93 13.95
CA ASN A 120 0.03 -13.25 12.89
C ASN A 120 -0.59 -14.26 11.91
N TYR A 121 -1.65 -14.93 12.37
CA TYR A 121 -2.30 -15.97 11.58
C TYR A 121 -3.19 -15.39 10.45
N LEU A 122 -3.05 -15.98 9.27
CA LEU A 122 -4.04 -15.93 8.21
C LEU A 122 -4.97 -17.13 8.31
N GLY A 123 -6.26 -16.87 8.52
CA GLY A 123 -7.29 -17.91 8.58
C GLY A 123 -8.11 -18.03 7.30
N SER A 124 -8.57 -19.24 6.99
CA SER A 124 -9.56 -19.54 5.96
C SER A 124 -10.64 -20.46 6.50
N LEU A 125 -11.90 -20.10 6.28
CA LEU A 125 -13.08 -20.88 6.66
C LEU A 125 -13.88 -21.22 5.40
N ILE A 126 -14.22 -22.50 5.24
CA ILE A 126 -15.17 -22.96 4.24
C ILE A 126 -16.35 -23.64 4.92
N LEU A 127 -17.56 -23.26 4.51
CA LEU A 127 -18.80 -23.89 4.94
C LEU A 127 -19.42 -24.60 3.74
N THR A 128 -19.74 -25.87 3.88
CA THR A 128 -20.42 -26.68 2.88
C THR A 128 -21.71 -27.25 3.47
N GLY A 129 -22.56 -27.85 2.64
CA GLY A 129 -23.75 -28.55 3.12
C GLY A 129 -23.43 -29.78 4.00
N GLU A 130 -22.20 -30.26 3.95
CA GLU A 130 -21.74 -31.48 4.64
C GLU A 130 -20.87 -31.18 5.88
N GLY A 131 -20.47 -29.92 6.08
CA GLY A 131 -19.66 -29.53 7.24
C GLY A 131 -18.88 -28.23 7.05
N SER A 132 -17.81 -28.08 7.84
CA SER A 132 -16.95 -26.90 7.81
C SER A 132 -15.47 -27.29 7.81
N GLY A 133 -14.66 -26.59 7.02
CA GLY A 133 -13.20 -26.69 7.03
C GLY A 133 -12.58 -25.39 7.51
N LEU A 134 -11.55 -25.50 8.34
CA LEU A 134 -10.84 -24.36 8.91
C LEU A 134 -9.34 -24.59 8.76
N ALA A 135 -8.61 -23.59 8.27
CA ALA A 135 -7.16 -23.61 8.14
C ALA A 135 -6.59 -22.29 8.65
N PHE A 136 -5.43 -22.36 9.28
CA PHE A 136 -4.65 -21.19 9.70
C PHE A 136 -3.19 -21.40 9.27
N ILE A 137 -2.51 -20.28 9.02
CA ILE A 137 -1.07 -20.27 8.81
C ILE A 137 -0.48 -18.97 9.35
N ASP A 138 0.59 -19.03 10.11
CA ASP A 138 1.45 -17.89 10.40
C ASP A 138 2.57 -17.88 9.35
N LEU A 139 2.50 -16.92 8.43
CA LEU A 139 3.45 -16.85 7.31
C LEU A 139 4.88 -16.49 7.76
N SER A 140 5.06 -15.93 8.95
CA SER A 140 6.36 -15.53 9.48
C SER A 140 7.11 -16.73 10.09
N THR A 141 6.39 -17.70 10.66
CA THR A 141 6.97 -18.89 11.32
C THR A 141 6.79 -20.17 10.52
N GLY A 142 5.80 -20.22 9.62
CA GLY A 142 5.38 -21.43 8.91
C GLY A 142 4.49 -22.37 9.72
N ASP A 143 4.00 -21.92 10.87
CA ASP A 143 3.08 -22.65 11.76
C ASP A 143 1.64 -22.69 11.22
#